data_AF-A0A2T2WMD6-F1
#
_entry.id   AF-A0A2T2WMD6-F1
#
_cell.length_a   1.000
_cell.length_b   1.000
_cell.length_c   1.000
_cell.angle_alpha   90.00
_cell.angle_beta   90.00
_cell.angle_gamma   90.00
#
_symmetry.space_group_name_H-M   'P 1'
#
loop_
_entity.id
_entity.type
_entity.pdbx_description
1 polymer ?
#
loop_
_entity_poly.entity_id
_entity_poly.type
_entity_poly.pdbx_seq_one_letter_code
_entity_poly.pdbx_strand_id
1 'polypeptide(L)'
;MSSIDEQFVMVDGSPALRKLAQDTGYRLALCPRIQILTIPDQYPDLSHLQQDYADASAPDRRRYQAEDRARLAAFGTTWRMIGIRAVATVYIPQGPDAFQRLVIPSMGCFGVESDSGPAYLRQVGGEELANLRGVLALLHVHEPVDQIVEWDAVFQQAV
;
A
#
# COMPACT_ATOMS: atom_id res chain seq x y z
N MET A 1 19.25 -20.53 -2.64
CA MET A 1 18.31 -20.29 -1.53
C MET A 1 18.95 -19.26 -0.62
N SER A 2 18.72 -17.97 -0.92
CA SER A 2 19.26 -16.88 -0.12
C SER A 2 18.35 -16.68 1.08
N SER A 3 18.84 -17.07 2.25
CA SER A 3 18.33 -16.65 3.55
C SER A 3 18.30 -15.12 3.56
N ILE A 4 17.12 -14.52 3.51
CA ILE A 4 16.95 -13.13 3.93
C ILE A 4 16.96 -13.21 5.45
N ASP A 5 18.17 -13.21 6.01
CA ASP A 5 18.44 -12.85 7.39
C ASP A 5 18.07 -11.38 7.56
N GLU A 6 16.77 -11.12 7.64
CA GLU A 6 16.21 -9.89 8.18
C GLU A 6 16.45 -9.92 9.69
N GLN A 7 17.70 -9.66 10.08
CA GLN A 7 18.04 -9.20 11.41
C GLN A 7 17.41 -7.81 11.60
N PHE A 8 16.09 -7.77 11.81
CA PHE A 8 15.41 -6.62 12.38
C PHE A 8 15.79 -6.53 13.86
N VAL A 9 16.97 -5.95 14.10
CA VAL A 9 17.31 -5.44 15.41
C VAL A 9 16.20 -4.47 15.83
N MET A 10 15.45 -4.90 16.83
CA MET A 10 14.41 -4.14 17.50
C MET A 10 14.90 -2.74 17.88
N VAL A 11 14.44 -1.73 17.16
CA VAL A 11 14.42 -0.35 17.67
C VAL A 11 13.03 0.22 17.42
N ASP A 12 12.03 -0.28 18.14
CA ASP A 12 10.82 0.52 18.37
C ASP A 12 10.11 0.10 19.65
N GLY A 13 10.86 0.28 20.74
CA GLY A 13 10.33 0.62 22.05
C GLY A 13 10.91 1.97 22.46
N SER A 14 10.81 2.96 21.56
CA SER A 14 11.44 4.27 21.76
C SER A 14 11.05 4.83 23.13
N PRO A 15 11.96 5.54 23.83
CA PRO A 15 11.64 6.15 25.11
C PRO A 15 10.36 7.01 25.05
N ALA A 16 10.06 7.59 23.89
CA ALA A 16 8.83 8.34 23.64
C ALA A 16 7.57 7.46 23.68
N LEU A 17 7.58 6.28 23.03
CA LEU A 17 6.45 5.34 23.08
C LEU A 17 6.21 4.80 24.49
N ARG A 18 7.28 4.45 25.22
CA ARG A 18 7.16 3.99 26.61
C ARG A 18 6.61 5.07 27.53
N LYS A 19 7.09 6.30 27.39
CA LYS A 19 6.60 7.44 28.15
C LYS A 19 5.12 7.71 27.85
N LEU A 20 4.72 7.71 26.58
CA LEU A 20 3.33 7.90 26.19
C LEU A 20 2.41 6.77 26.71
N ALA A 21 2.88 5.52 26.68
CA ALA A 21 2.17 4.39 27.28
C ALA A 21 2.02 4.55 28.80
N GLN A 22 3.08 5.00 29.49
CA GLN A 22 3.03 5.29 30.93
C GLN A 22 2.04 6.42 31.26
N ASP A 23 2.11 7.54 30.52
CA ASP A 23 1.24 8.71 30.69
C ASP A 23 -0.25 8.35 30.47
N THR A 24 -0.52 7.33 29.64
CA THR A 24 -1.87 6.84 29.32
C THR A 24 -2.29 5.62 30.16
N GLY A 25 -1.45 5.21 31.13
CA GLY A 25 -1.72 4.05 31.99
C GLY A 25 -1.79 2.72 31.24
N TYR A 26 -1.12 2.62 30.09
CA TYR A 26 -1.09 1.43 29.22
C TYR A 26 -2.47 1.01 28.70
N ARG A 27 -3.38 1.98 28.52
CA ARG A 27 -4.76 1.71 28.05
C ARG A 27 -4.97 1.96 26.57
N LEU A 28 -4.00 2.59 25.89
CA LEU A 28 -4.15 3.02 24.51
C LEU A 28 -3.22 2.26 23.57
N ALA A 29 -3.76 1.89 22.42
CA ALA A 29 -2.97 1.38 21.30
C ALA A 29 -2.29 2.54 20.58
N LEU A 30 -1.01 2.38 20.25
CA LEU A 30 -0.17 3.41 19.65
C LEU A 30 0.15 3.08 18.19
N CYS A 31 0.02 4.04 17.28
CA CYS A 31 0.33 3.87 15.86
C CYS A 31 1.48 4.77 15.40
N PRO A 32 2.75 4.45 15.70
CA PRO A 32 3.89 5.29 15.38
C PRO A 32 4.20 5.41 13.88
N ARG A 33 3.64 4.52 13.05
CA ARG A 33 4.02 4.43 11.63
C ARG A 33 2.82 4.09 10.77
N ILE A 34 2.58 4.93 9.77
CA ILE A 34 1.70 4.66 8.65
C ILE A 34 2.50 4.79 7.36
N GLN A 35 2.26 3.89 6.42
CA GLN A 35 2.95 3.85 5.13
C GLN A 35 1.96 3.64 3.99
N ILE A 36 2.29 4.15 2.81
CA ILE A 36 1.64 3.75 1.56
C ILE A 36 2.55 2.74 0.88
N LEU A 37 1.97 1.61 0.47
CA LEU A 37 2.65 0.53 -0.23
C LEU A 37 2.07 0.42 -1.64
N THR A 38 2.96 0.24 -2.62
CA THR A 38 2.63 -0.20 -3.97
C THR A 38 3.00 -1.67 -4.10
N ILE A 39 2.03 -2.54 -4.33
CA ILE A 39 2.21 -4.00 -4.41
C ILE A 39 1.72 -4.53 -5.77
N PRO A 40 2.29 -5.62 -6.31
CA PRO A 40 1.75 -6.24 -7.52
C PRO A 40 0.31 -6.71 -7.32
N ASP A 41 -0.55 -6.47 -8.30
CA ASP A 41 -1.87 -7.08 -8.34
C ASP A 41 -1.74 -8.55 -8.78
N GLN A 42 -2.09 -9.47 -7.89
CA GLN A 42 -1.99 -10.92 -8.14
C GLN A 42 -3.13 -11.44 -9.03
N TYR A 43 -4.23 -10.70 -9.11
CA TYR A 43 -5.44 -11.11 -9.83
C TYR A 43 -5.96 -9.95 -10.70
N PRO A 44 -5.13 -9.44 -11.63
CA PRO A 44 -5.48 -8.26 -12.40
C PRO A 44 -6.60 -8.58 -13.40
N ASP A 45 -7.61 -7.74 -13.44
CA ASP A 45 -8.63 -7.80 -14.49
C ASP A 45 -8.15 -7.04 -15.75
N LEU A 46 -7.77 -7.82 -16.75
CA LEU A 46 -7.32 -7.33 -18.06
C LEU A 46 -8.41 -7.38 -19.13
N SER A 47 -9.66 -7.69 -18.76
CA SER A 47 -10.78 -7.83 -19.72
C SER A 47 -11.07 -6.54 -20.49
N HIS A 48 -10.76 -5.38 -19.91
CA HIS A 48 -10.88 -4.08 -20.56
C HIS A 48 -9.94 -3.91 -21.78
N LEU A 49 -8.87 -4.72 -21.89
CA LEU A 49 -7.94 -4.77 -23.03
C LEU A 49 -8.34 -5.83 -24.07
N GLN A 50 -9.54 -6.39 -23.97
CA GLN A 50 -10.04 -7.46 -24.84
C GLN A 50 -11.37 -7.07 -25.50
N GLN A 51 -11.61 -5.78 -25.67
CA GLN A 51 -12.87 -5.28 -26.21
C GLN A 51 -12.96 -5.48 -27.74
N ASP A 52 -14.17 -5.71 -28.23
CA ASP A 52 -14.44 -5.88 -29.66
C ASP A 52 -14.67 -4.54 -30.39
N TYR A 53 -14.89 -3.46 -29.63
CA TYR A 53 -15.21 -2.10 -30.10
C TYR A 53 -16.31 -2.11 -31.18
N ALA A 54 -17.40 -2.83 -30.93
CA ALA A 54 -18.50 -2.99 -31.89
C ALA A 54 -19.06 -1.67 -32.46
N ASP A 55 -19.07 -0.62 -31.63
CA ASP A 55 -19.59 0.70 -32.00
C ASP A 55 -18.58 1.59 -32.74
N ALA A 56 -17.32 1.17 -32.88
CA ALA A 56 -16.28 1.94 -33.53
C ALA A 56 -16.22 1.72 -35.05
N SER A 57 -15.75 2.74 -35.77
CA SER A 57 -15.46 2.64 -37.20
C SER A 57 -14.44 1.52 -37.47
N ALA A 58 -14.45 0.90 -38.65
CA ALA A 58 -13.50 -0.16 -38.97
C ALA A 58 -12.02 0.27 -38.85
N PRO A 59 -11.62 1.50 -39.25
CA PRO A 59 -10.28 2.02 -38.95
C PRO A 59 -9.98 2.14 -37.45
N ASP A 60 -10.88 2.76 -36.67
CA ASP A 60 -10.64 3.00 -35.24
C ASP A 60 -10.58 1.69 -34.45
N ARG A 61 -11.49 0.75 -34.73
CA ARG A 61 -11.49 -0.59 -34.13
C ARG A 61 -10.19 -1.32 -34.36
N ARG A 62 -9.63 -1.28 -35.58
CA ARG A 62 -8.31 -1.88 -35.87
C ARG A 62 -7.18 -1.22 -35.08
N ARG A 63 -7.23 0.10 -34.92
CA ARG A 63 -6.26 0.85 -34.12
C ARG A 63 -6.34 0.44 -32.65
N TYR A 64 -7.52 0.50 -32.05
CA TYR A 64 -7.71 0.17 -30.62
C TYR A 64 -7.32 -1.27 -30.32
N GLN A 65 -7.72 -2.23 -31.16
CA GLN A 65 -7.28 -3.63 -31.01
C GLN A 65 -5.77 -3.82 -31.16
N ALA A 66 -5.09 -2.99 -31.93
CA ALA A 66 -3.63 -3.02 -32.02
C ALA A 66 -2.97 -2.46 -30.75
N GLU A 67 -3.51 -1.36 -30.22
CA GLU A 67 -3.06 -0.74 -28.96
C GLU A 67 -3.25 -1.69 -27.77
N ASP A 68 -4.42 -2.31 -27.64
CA ASP A 68 -4.74 -3.31 -26.60
C ASP A 68 -3.79 -4.51 -26.66
N ARG A 69 -3.52 -5.05 -27.86
CA ARG A 69 -2.58 -6.16 -28.03
C ARG A 69 -1.16 -5.76 -27.65
N ALA A 70 -0.73 -4.54 -27.99
CA ALA A 70 0.57 -4.03 -27.58
C ALA A 70 0.66 -3.88 -26.05
N ARG A 71 -0.43 -3.41 -25.41
CA ARG A 71 -0.53 -3.28 -23.95
C ARG A 71 -0.47 -4.63 -23.25
N LEU A 72 -1.21 -5.63 -23.75
CA LEU A 72 -1.17 -7.01 -23.24
C LEU A 72 0.22 -7.65 -23.40
N ALA A 73 0.92 -7.40 -24.51
CA ALA A 73 2.28 -7.90 -24.72
C ALA A 73 3.31 -7.25 -23.77
N ALA A 74 3.06 -6.01 -23.33
CA ALA A 74 3.89 -5.30 -22.35
C ALA A 74 3.61 -5.73 -20.89
N PHE A 75 2.49 -6.39 -20.63
CA PHE A 75 2.08 -6.80 -19.28
C PHE A 75 3.10 -7.75 -18.64
N GLY A 76 3.50 -7.45 -17.40
CA GLY A 76 4.50 -8.20 -16.63
C GLY A 76 5.96 -7.86 -16.98
N THR A 77 6.21 -7.03 -18.00
CA THR A 77 7.57 -6.63 -18.40
C THR A 77 7.81 -5.15 -18.16
N THR A 78 7.18 -4.28 -18.94
CA THR A 78 7.32 -2.81 -18.84
C THR A 78 6.10 -2.16 -18.20
N TRP A 79 4.99 -2.90 -18.08
CA TRP A 79 3.75 -2.44 -17.46
C TRP A 79 3.11 -3.55 -16.63
N ARG A 80 2.38 -3.19 -15.56
CA ARG A 80 1.61 -4.13 -14.75
C ARG A 80 0.47 -3.41 -14.02
N MET A 81 -0.46 -4.20 -13.50
CA MET A 81 -1.43 -3.73 -12.52
C MET A 81 -0.82 -3.80 -11.12
N ILE A 82 -1.10 -2.80 -10.32
CA ILE A 82 -0.65 -2.66 -8.94
C ILE A 82 -1.84 -2.41 -8.01
N GLY A 83 -1.65 -2.79 -6.76
CA GLY A 83 -2.43 -2.33 -5.62
C GLY A 83 -1.71 -1.19 -4.91
N ILE A 84 -2.44 -0.17 -4.51
CA ILE A 84 -1.99 0.87 -3.58
C ILE A 84 -2.70 0.63 -2.25
N ARG A 85 -1.96 0.60 -1.14
CA ARG A 85 -2.50 0.25 0.18
C ARG A 85 -1.82 1.03 1.28
N ALA A 86 -2.58 1.59 2.22
CA ALA A 86 -2.03 2.15 3.44
C ALA A 86 -1.84 1.06 4.50
N VAL A 87 -0.79 1.14 5.31
CA VAL A 87 -0.51 0.16 6.36
C VAL A 87 -0.05 0.86 7.63
N ALA A 88 -0.71 0.56 8.74
CA ALA A 88 -0.36 1.02 10.08
C ALA A 88 0.33 -0.08 10.87
N THR A 89 1.41 0.25 11.57
CA THR A 89 1.93 -0.61 12.64
C THR A 89 1.42 -0.09 13.98
N VAL A 90 0.66 -0.93 14.67
CA VAL A 90 0.02 -0.61 15.95
C VAL A 90 0.63 -1.45 17.06
N TYR A 91 0.91 -0.82 18.20
CA TYR A 91 1.41 -1.47 19.40
C TYR A 91 0.34 -1.41 20.48
N ILE A 92 -0.13 -2.57 20.93
CA ILE A 92 -1.09 -2.71 22.03
C ILE A 92 -0.31 -3.10 23.29
N PRO A 93 -0.30 -2.26 24.33
CA PRO A 93 0.35 -2.61 25.59
C PRO A 93 -0.32 -3.82 26.25
N GLN A 94 0.49 -4.75 26.77
CA GLN A 94 0.07 -5.91 27.55
C GLN A 94 0.61 -5.85 29.00
N GLY A 95 1.40 -4.82 29.31
CA GLY A 95 2.04 -4.58 30.59
C GLY A 95 3.16 -3.54 30.45
N PRO A 96 3.91 -3.24 31.54
CA PRO A 96 4.92 -2.18 31.56
C PRO A 96 6.05 -2.35 30.53
N ASP A 97 6.41 -3.60 30.22
CA ASP A 97 7.52 -3.94 29.32
C ASP A 97 7.09 -4.86 28.17
N ALA A 98 5.78 -4.98 27.92
CA ALA A 98 5.24 -5.90 26.92
C ALA A 98 4.27 -5.20 25.98
N PHE A 99 4.48 -5.35 24.68
CA PHE A 99 3.61 -4.83 23.63
C PHE A 99 3.34 -5.92 22.60
N GLN A 100 2.08 -6.05 22.19
CA GLN A 100 1.69 -6.81 21.01
C GLN A 100 1.75 -5.88 19.80
N ARG A 101 2.53 -6.27 18.79
CA ARG A 101 2.58 -5.57 17.50
C ARG A 101 1.51 -6.14 16.57
N LEU A 102 0.70 -5.26 16.00
CA LEU A 102 -0.27 -5.55 14.94
C LEU A 102 0.07 -4.73 13.71
N VAL A 103 -0.18 -5.29 12.53
CA VAL A 103 -0.11 -4.58 11.25
C VAL A 103 -1.51 -4.51 10.69
N ILE A 104 -2.03 -3.30 10.53
CA ILE A 104 -3.39 -3.04 10.08
C ILE A 104 -3.32 -2.41 8.69
N PRO A 105 -3.65 -3.15 7.61
CA PRO A 105 -3.73 -2.60 6.27
C PRO A 105 -5.08 -1.93 6.01
N SER A 106 -5.12 -0.96 5.10
CA SER A 106 -6.34 -0.58 4.37
C SER A 106 -6.76 -1.72 3.43
N MET A 107 -7.97 -1.64 2.91
CA MET A 107 -8.44 -2.61 1.91
C MET A 107 -7.54 -2.60 0.66
N GLY A 108 -7.01 -1.44 0.31
CA GLY A 108 -6.20 -1.22 -0.88
C GLY A 108 -7.09 -0.94 -2.10
N CYS A 109 -6.53 -0.20 -3.06
CA CYS A 109 -7.08 0.02 -4.39
C CYS A 109 -6.25 -0.79 -5.38
N PHE A 110 -6.84 -1.82 -5.99
CA PHE A 110 -6.21 -2.71 -6.96
C PHE A 110 -6.67 -2.40 -8.38
N GLY A 111 -5.97 -2.96 -9.38
CA GLY A 111 -6.18 -2.63 -10.78
C GLY A 111 -5.68 -1.24 -11.18
N VAL A 112 -4.75 -0.66 -10.43
CA VAL A 112 -4.10 0.61 -10.81
C VAL A 112 -2.99 0.30 -11.81
N GLU A 113 -2.92 1.06 -12.89
CA GLU A 113 -1.86 0.92 -13.89
C GLU A 113 -0.52 1.43 -13.34
N SER A 114 0.56 0.64 -13.45
CA SER A 114 1.86 1.00 -12.85
C SER A 114 2.53 2.23 -13.46
N ASP A 115 2.12 2.61 -14.66
CA ASP A 115 2.57 3.82 -15.37
C ASP A 115 1.58 4.98 -15.24
N SER A 116 0.62 4.88 -14.32
CA SER A 116 -0.23 6.02 -13.95
C SER A 116 0.64 7.20 -13.46
N GLY A 117 0.18 8.41 -13.76
CA GLY A 117 0.90 9.62 -13.38
C GLY A 117 1.05 9.79 -11.86
N PRO A 118 2.15 10.41 -11.37
CA PRO A 118 2.40 10.58 -9.93
C PRO A 118 1.28 11.29 -9.15
N ALA A 119 0.55 12.19 -9.80
CA ALA A 119 -0.59 12.87 -9.18
C ALA A 119 -1.74 11.91 -8.85
N TYR A 120 -2.04 10.98 -9.76
CA TYR A 120 -3.07 9.97 -9.55
C TYR A 120 -2.66 8.99 -8.46
N LEU A 121 -1.40 8.51 -8.48
CA LEU A 121 -0.88 7.61 -7.44
C LEU A 121 -0.95 8.24 -6.04
N ARG A 122 -0.61 9.53 -5.91
CA ARG A 122 -0.75 10.27 -4.65
C ARG A 122 -2.21 10.43 -4.22
N GLN A 123 -3.12 10.66 -5.17
CA GLN A 123 -4.54 10.75 -4.87
C GLN A 123 -5.04 9.42 -4.28
N VAL A 124 -4.82 8.29 -4.96
CA VAL A 124 -5.23 6.97 -4.48
C VAL A 124 -4.58 6.64 -3.14
N GLY A 125 -3.28 6.94 -2.98
CA GLY A 125 -2.59 6.78 -1.69
C GLY A 125 -3.20 7.61 -0.57
N GLY A 126 -3.63 8.84 -0.84
CA GLY A 126 -4.33 9.71 0.11
C GLY A 126 -5.71 9.18 0.50
N GLU A 127 -6.46 8.64 -0.45
CA GLU A 127 -7.76 7.99 -0.20
C GLU A 127 -7.58 6.75 0.68
N GLU A 128 -6.60 5.89 0.39
CA GLU A 128 -6.29 4.71 1.20
C GLU A 128 -5.79 5.06 2.60
N LEU A 129 -5.03 6.15 2.74
CA LEU A 129 -4.66 6.69 4.04
C LEU A 129 -5.88 7.14 4.85
N ALA A 130 -6.80 7.87 4.22
CA ALA A 130 -8.03 8.34 4.86
C ALA A 130 -8.90 7.15 5.31
N ASN A 131 -9.00 6.11 4.47
CA ASN A 131 -9.69 4.86 4.80
C ASN A 131 -9.06 4.18 6.03
N LEU A 132 -7.74 4.03 6.05
CA LEU A 132 -7.03 3.44 7.20
C LEU A 132 -7.22 4.26 8.48
N ARG A 133 -7.17 5.60 8.39
CA ARG A 133 -7.44 6.48 9.53
C ARG A 133 -8.85 6.27 10.10
N GLY A 134 -9.85 6.09 9.23
CA GLY A 134 -11.20 5.72 9.64
C GLY A 134 -11.23 4.41 10.44
N VAL A 135 -10.51 3.38 9.99
CA VAL A 135 -10.38 2.10 10.71
C VAL A 135 -9.69 2.27 12.06
N LEU A 136 -8.55 2.98 12.10
CA LEU A 136 -7.81 3.22 13.34
C LEU A 136 -8.64 3.99 14.37
N ALA A 137 -9.42 4.98 13.92
CA ALA A 137 -10.33 5.73 14.77
C ALA A 137 -11.43 4.85 15.38
N LEU A 138 -12.01 3.93 14.59
CA LEU A 138 -13.00 2.95 15.09
C LEU A 138 -12.40 1.99 16.13
N LEU A 139 -11.12 1.67 16.01
CA LEU A 139 -10.39 0.84 16.97
C LEU A 139 -9.88 1.62 18.19
N HIS A 140 -10.19 2.92 18.30
CA HIS A 140 -9.67 3.82 19.33
C HIS A 140 -8.14 3.78 19.44
N VAL A 141 -7.45 3.59 18.31
CA VAL A 141 -5.99 3.68 18.22
C VAL A 141 -5.64 5.17 18.09
N HIS A 142 -4.87 5.68 19.05
CA HIS A 142 -4.47 7.09 19.04
C HIS A 142 -3.15 7.26 18.27
N GLU A 143 -3.13 8.18 17.31
CA GLU A 143 -1.92 8.52 16.54
C GLU A 143 -0.97 9.39 17.39
N PRO A 144 0.30 8.98 17.65
CA PRO A 144 1.39 9.93 17.76
C PRO A 144 1.81 10.30 16.33
N VAL A 145 1.47 11.51 15.92
CA VAL A 145 1.61 12.03 14.55
C VAL A 145 3.09 12.27 14.20
N ASP A 146 3.40 12.12 12.90
CA ASP A 146 4.52 12.70 12.11
C ASP A 146 5.57 11.70 11.59
N GLN A 147 5.18 10.85 10.63
CA GLN A 147 6.09 10.46 9.53
C GLN A 147 5.30 9.77 8.40
N ILE A 148 4.97 10.54 7.35
CA ILE A 148 4.68 9.97 6.04
C ILE A 148 6.05 9.54 5.49
N VAL A 149 6.36 8.24 5.55
CA VAL A 149 7.54 7.70 4.88
C VAL A 149 7.09 7.30 3.47
N GLU A 150 7.28 8.19 2.50
CA GLU A 150 7.17 7.86 1.08
C GLU A 150 8.31 6.89 0.72
N TRP A 151 7.98 5.68 0.25
CA TRP A 151 8.97 4.72 -0.22
C TRP A 151 8.95 4.68 -1.75
N ASP A 152 10.04 5.15 -2.37
CA ASP A 152 10.33 5.03 -3.81
C ASP A 152 11.14 3.76 -4.16
N ALA A 153 11.41 2.85 -3.21
CA ALA A 153 12.39 1.79 -3.41
C ALA A 153 11.78 0.38 -3.50
N VAL A 154 11.00 0.08 -4.55
CA VAL A 154 10.80 -1.32 -5.05
C VAL A 154 10.81 -1.39 -6.58
N PHE A 155 11.64 -0.58 -7.25
CA PHE A 155 11.85 -0.69 -8.71
C PHE A 155 13.31 -0.81 -9.13
N GLN A 156 14.20 -1.36 -8.30
CA GLN A 156 15.57 -1.68 -8.71
C GLN A 156 16.10 -3.09 -8.40
N GLN A 157 15.26 -4.08 -8.05
CA GLN A 157 15.74 -5.46 -7.87
C GLN A 157 14.84 -6.53 -8.50
N ALA A 158 14.50 -6.33 -9.78
CA ALA A 158 14.05 -7.41 -10.65
C ALA A 158 14.52 -7.15 -12.09
N VAL A 159 15.84 -7.17 -12.29
CA VAL A 159 16.50 -7.47 -13.57
C VAL A 159 17.47 -8.61 -13.29
#